data_AF-A0A098R1A8-F1
#
_entry.id   AF-A0A098R1A8-F1
#
_cell.length_a   1.000
_cell.length_b   1.000
_cell.length_c   1.000
_cell.angle_alpha   90.00
_cell.angle_beta   90.00
_cell.angle_gamma   90.00
#
_symmetry.space_group_name_H-M   'P 1'
#
loop_
_entity.id
_entity.type
_entity.pdbx_description
1 polymer ?
#
loop_
_entity_poly.entity_id
_entity_poly.type
_entity_poly.pdbx_seq_one_letter_code
_entity_poly.pdbx_strand_id
1 'polypeptide(L)'
;MVIIGWLAAAGIAVIAFLGWIVIADRRFPKAMPDGIIPVTMDMTTSYLIPLPHGYLLVDTNYPHNYELFKELILQEGVDPKDIRFLLLTHHHDDHAGFVQILVSENPDIQVLIHERSIPLIARGRNNTDNGGAIVNGGVNLLFHLKKAVSPWWDHQFPGFIPRNRDRILRGAEVSLDAHLGIDTAVLSTPGHTDDSVSLLLENRYLFAGDLASNFLNWAGTRYLTIYNEDLAQVYESWVNILNRNVEVILPSHGRPFAPEALKKNLYKSPPENQILYKPY
;
A
#
# COMPACT_ATOMS: atom_id res chain seq x y z
N MET A 1 5.83 -15.31 -41.42
CA MET A 1 5.64 -16.31 -40.35
C MET A 1 6.72 -16.25 -39.28
N VAL A 2 8.02 -16.21 -39.61
CA VAL A 2 9.11 -16.20 -38.62
C VAL A 2 9.06 -14.97 -37.68
N ILE A 3 8.87 -13.76 -38.21
CA ILE A 3 8.82 -12.51 -37.41
C ILE A 3 7.66 -12.50 -36.39
N ILE A 4 6.50 -13.04 -36.78
CA ILE A 4 5.32 -13.13 -35.90
C ILE A 4 5.60 -14.11 -34.74
N GLY A 5 6.33 -15.20 -35.00
CA GLY A 5 6.76 -16.14 -33.97
C GLY A 5 7.73 -15.52 -32.95
N TRP A 6 8.67 -14.68 -33.40
CA TRP A 6 9.60 -13.97 -32.51
C TRP A 6 8.90 -12.95 -31.61
N LEU A 7 7.94 -12.20 -32.16
CA LEU A 7 7.16 -11.22 -31.38
C LEU A 7 6.29 -11.91 -30.32
N ALA A 8 5.68 -13.05 -30.65
CA ALA A 8 4.91 -13.84 -29.69
C ALA A 8 5.81 -14.43 -28.58
N ALA A 9 6.99 -14.96 -28.93
CA ALA A 9 7.94 -15.49 -27.95
C ALA A 9 8.50 -14.40 -27.02
N ALA A 10 8.79 -13.21 -27.55
CA ALA A 10 9.22 -12.07 -26.76
C ALA A 10 8.13 -11.61 -25.79
N GLY A 11 6.87 -11.55 -26.23
CA GLY A 11 5.73 -11.22 -25.36
C GLY A 11 5.56 -12.21 -24.20
N ILE A 12 5.66 -13.52 -24.48
CA ILE A 12 5.59 -14.58 -23.45
C ILE A 12 6.74 -14.44 -22.44
N ALA A 13 7.96 -14.15 -22.91
CA ALA A 13 9.11 -13.95 -22.03
C ALA A 13 8.94 -12.74 -21.09
N VAL A 14 8.38 -11.63 -21.59
CA VAL A 14 8.09 -10.44 -20.79
C VAL A 14 7.04 -10.75 -19.72
N ILE A 15 5.94 -11.43 -20.08
CA ILE A 15 4.89 -11.82 -19.13
C ILE A 15 5.46 -12.76 -18.06
N ALA A 16 6.25 -13.76 -18.45
CA ALA A 16 6.89 -14.68 -17.52
C ALA A 16 7.86 -13.96 -16.56
N PHE A 17 8.63 -13.00 -17.07
CA PHE A 17 9.53 -12.19 -16.25
C PHE A 17 8.76 -11.32 -15.24
N LEU A 18 7.70 -10.64 -15.67
CA LEU A 18 6.84 -9.86 -14.77
C LEU A 18 6.16 -10.75 -13.74
N GLY A 19 5.69 -11.94 -14.11
CA GLY A 19 5.16 -12.93 -13.17
C GLY A 19 6.21 -13.41 -12.16
N TRP A 20 7.46 -13.60 -12.61
CA TRP A 20 8.56 -13.95 -11.73
C TRP A 20 8.88 -12.85 -10.72
N ILE A 21 8.84 -11.56 -11.11
CA ILE A 21 9.01 -10.42 -10.19
C ILE A 21 7.99 -10.49 -9.05
N VAL A 22 6.72 -10.70 -9.40
CA VAL A 22 5.63 -10.84 -8.41
C VAL A 22 5.91 -11.98 -7.44
N ILE A 23 6.32 -13.15 -7.94
CA ILE A 23 6.63 -14.32 -7.09
C ILE A 23 7.89 -14.08 -6.23
N ALA A 24 8.92 -13.45 -6.80
CA ALA A 24 10.18 -13.20 -6.13
C ALA A 24 9.99 -12.28 -4.92
N ASP A 25 9.12 -11.27 -5.04
CA ASP A 25 8.92 -10.29 -3.96
C ASP A 25 7.79 -10.68 -2.99
N ARG A 26 6.96 -11.69 -3.30
CA ARG A 26 5.80 -12.16 -2.50
C ARG A 26 6.05 -13.11 -1.32
N ARG A 27 7.30 -13.39 -0.91
CA ARG A 27 7.51 -14.35 0.19
C ARG A 27 7.29 -13.71 1.56
N PHE A 28 6.08 -13.80 2.08
CA PHE A 28 5.78 -13.50 3.47
C PHE A 28 6.24 -14.63 4.40
N PRO A 29 6.61 -14.33 5.66
CA PRO A 29 6.77 -15.37 6.66
C PRO A 29 5.45 -16.13 6.84
N LYS A 30 5.52 -17.44 7.12
CA LYS A 30 4.34 -18.33 7.30
C LYS A 30 3.42 -17.92 8.46
N ALA A 31 3.89 -17.08 9.39
CA ALA A 31 3.11 -16.50 10.46
C ALA A 31 3.73 -15.14 10.83
N MET A 32 2.90 -14.11 10.91
CA MET A 32 3.29 -12.82 11.51
C MET A 32 3.04 -12.90 13.02
N PRO A 33 3.75 -12.11 13.83
CA PRO A 33 3.51 -12.09 15.27
C PRO A 33 2.08 -11.59 15.59
N ASP A 34 1.61 -11.95 16.78
CA ASP A 34 0.37 -11.43 17.37
C ASP A 34 -0.90 -11.69 16.53
N GLY A 35 -0.87 -12.74 15.71
CA GLY A 35 -2.03 -13.17 14.92
C GLY A 35 -2.35 -12.26 13.72
N ILE A 36 -1.44 -11.35 13.35
CA ILE A 36 -1.59 -10.51 12.15
C ILE A 36 -1.65 -11.41 10.92
N ILE A 37 -2.63 -11.17 10.03
CA ILE A 37 -2.84 -11.95 8.82
C ILE A 37 -2.53 -11.07 7.60
N PRO A 38 -1.43 -11.31 6.86
CA PRO A 38 -1.16 -10.62 5.61
C PRO A 38 -1.99 -11.22 4.47
N VAL A 39 -2.80 -10.41 3.81
CA VAL A 39 -3.64 -10.80 2.67
C VAL A 39 -3.04 -10.21 1.40
N THR A 40 -2.24 -11.01 0.69
CA THR A 40 -1.49 -10.53 -0.48
C THR A 40 -2.21 -10.85 -1.78
N MET A 41 -2.61 -9.81 -2.52
CA MET A 41 -3.33 -9.88 -3.79
C MET A 41 -2.63 -8.98 -4.82
N ASP A 42 -2.35 -9.52 -6.00
CA ASP A 42 -1.37 -8.96 -6.95
C ASP A 42 -0.04 -8.49 -6.30
N MET A 43 0.36 -7.24 -6.45
CA MET A 43 1.62 -6.73 -5.87
C MET A 43 1.42 -6.06 -4.51
N THR A 44 0.21 -6.12 -3.95
CA THR A 44 -0.20 -5.34 -2.78
C THR A 44 -0.69 -6.25 -1.67
N THR A 45 -0.34 -5.93 -0.44
CA THR A 45 -0.71 -6.66 0.76
C THR A 45 -1.54 -5.78 1.66
N SER A 46 -2.76 -6.22 1.94
CA SER A 46 -3.58 -5.69 3.02
C SER A 46 -3.30 -6.48 4.29
N TYR A 47 -3.50 -5.89 5.45
CA TYR A 47 -3.25 -6.57 6.73
C TYR A 47 -4.51 -6.63 7.58
N LEU A 48 -4.87 -7.83 8.04
CA LEU A 48 -5.88 -8.02 9.07
C LEU A 48 -5.20 -8.12 10.44
N ILE A 49 -5.58 -7.23 11.34
CA ILE A 49 -5.05 -7.13 12.70
C ILE A 49 -6.16 -7.57 13.65
N PRO A 50 -5.95 -8.64 14.44
CA PRO A 50 -6.90 -9.03 15.49
C PRO A 50 -7.05 -7.91 16.53
N LEU A 51 -8.30 -7.63 16.88
CA LEU A 51 -8.66 -6.74 17.98
C LEU A 51 -9.40 -7.54 19.07
N PRO A 52 -9.60 -6.99 20.28
CA PRO A 52 -10.44 -7.62 21.29
C PRO A 52 -11.85 -7.97 20.77
N HIS A 53 -12.38 -7.18 19.82
CA HIS A 53 -13.70 -7.35 19.24
C HIS A 53 -13.68 -7.22 17.72
N GLY A 54 -13.22 -8.27 17.03
CA GLY A 54 -13.18 -8.36 15.56
C GLY A 54 -11.81 -7.98 15.00
N TYR A 55 -11.79 -7.37 13.82
CA TYR A 55 -10.55 -7.06 13.09
C TYR A 55 -10.47 -5.60 12.64
N LEU A 56 -9.25 -5.09 12.60
CA LEU A 56 -8.86 -3.92 11.81
C LEU A 56 -8.23 -4.39 10.50
N LEU A 57 -8.79 -3.97 9.38
CA LEU A 57 -8.17 -4.10 8.07
C LEU A 57 -7.33 -2.84 7.78
N VAL A 58 -6.06 -3.00 7.42
CA VAL A 58 -5.21 -1.92 6.91
C VAL A 58 -5.09 -2.07 5.41
N ASP A 59 -5.50 -1.02 4.71
CA ASP A 59 -5.72 -0.93 3.28
C ASP A 59 -6.70 -1.96 2.71
N THR A 60 -7.22 -1.61 1.55
CA THR A 60 -7.87 -2.55 0.66
C THR A 60 -6.88 -2.98 -0.41
N ASN A 61 -7.39 -3.40 -1.56
CA ASN A 61 -6.61 -3.76 -2.72
C ASN A 61 -7.31 -3.18 -3.95
N TYR A 62 -6.86 -3.55 -5.15
CA TYR A 62 -7.56 -3.22 -6.39
C TYR A 62 -9.02 -3.69 -6.37
N PRO A 63 -9.94 -2.99 -7.07
CA PRO A 63 -11.37 -3.31 -7.07
C PRO A 63 -11.68 -4.77 -7.46
N HIS A 64 -10.95 -5.33 -8.42
CA HIS A 64 -11.17 -6.69 -8.93
C HIS A 64 -10.75 -7.78 -7.95
N ASN A 65 -10.00 -7.46 -6.90
CA ASN A 65 -9.49 -8.43 -5.94
C ASN A 65 -10.46 -8.69 -4.77
N TYR A 66 -11.64 -8.06 -4.73
CA TYR A 66 -12.56 -8.21 -3.61
C TYR A 66 -13.04 -9.66 -3.36
N GLU A 67 -13.36 -10.41 -4.42
CA GLU A 67 -13.77 -11.81 -4.25
C GLU A 67 -12.61 -12.69 -3.76
N LEU A 68 -11.40 -12.50 -4.32
CA LEU A 68 -10.20 -13.17 -3.84
C LEU A 68 -9.88 -12.81 -2.38
N PHE A 69 -10.06 -11.55 -1.98
CA PHE A 69 -9.92 -11.11 -0.60
C PHE A 69 -10.84 -11.92 0.32
N LYS A 70 -12.14 -12.00 -0.01
CA LYS A 70 -13.12 -12.79 0.76
C LYS A 70 -12.71 -14.24 0.89
N GLU A 71 -12.29 -14.87 -0.21
CA GLU A 71 -11.82 -16.26 -0.20
C GLU A 71 -10.61 -16.46 0.72
N LEU A 72 -9.62 -15.58 0.65
CA LEU A 72 -8.40 -15.68 1.45
C LEU A 72 -8.67 -15.50 2.94
N ILE A 73 -9.49 -14.53 3.34
CA ILE A 73 -9.76 -14.30 4.77
C ILE A 73 -10.64 -15.41 5.38
N LEU A 74 -11.54 -15.99 4.58
CA LEU A 74 -12.33 -17.15 4.99
C LEU A 74 -11.46 -18.39 5.20
N GLN A 75 -10.41 -18.57 4.40
CA GLN A 75 -9.43 -19.66 4.60
C GLN A 75 -8.66 -19.53 5.93
N GLU A 76 -8.47 -18.30 6.40
CA GLU A 76 -7.89 -17.99 7.72
C GLU A 76 -8.95 -17.99 8.85
N GLY A 77 -10.20 -18.33 8.54
CA GLY A 77 -11.30 -18.43 9.51
C GLY A 77 -11.92 -17.09 9.89
N VAL A 78 -11.72 -16.04 9.09
CA VAL A 78 -12.26 -14.69 9.34
C VAL A 78 -13.47 -14.42 8.42
N ASP A 79 -14.62 -14.09 9.01
CA ASP A 79 -15.78 -13.61 8.26
C ASP A 79 -15.58 -12.11 7.90
N PRO A 80 -15.82 -11.67 6.65
CA PRO A 80 -15.79 -10.24 6.29
C PRO A 80 -16.59 -9.31 7.23
N LYS A 81 -17.65 -9.81 7.89
CA LYS A 81 -18.46 -9.06 8.86
C LYS A 81 -17.75 -8.83 10.20
N ASP A 82 -16.74 -9.63 10.53
CA ASP A 82 -15.92 -9.45 11.73
C ASP A 82 -14.89 -8.33 11.57
N ILE A 83 -14.71 -7.81 10.35
CA ILE A 83 -13.92 -6.61 10.10
C ILE A 83 -14.72 -5.40 10.58
N ARG A 84 -14.33 -4.85 11.74
CA ARG A 84 -15.02 -3.75 12.40
C ARG A 84 -14.48 -2.39 11.98
N PHE A 85 -13.20 -2.35 11.61
CA PHE A 85 -12.52 -1.12 11.22
C PHE A 85 -11.74 -1.34 9.93
N LEU A 86 -11.68 -0.30 9.10
CA LEU A 86 -10.80 -0.22 7.94
C LEU A 86 -9.97 1.06 8.05
N LEU A 87 -8.66 0.96 8.11
CA LEU A 87 -7.77 2.10 7.92
C LEU A 87 -7.33 2.15 6.46
N LEU A 88 -7.52 3.29 5.80
CA LEU A 88 -6.89 3.56 4.51
C LEU A 88 -5.62 4.37 4.74
N THR A 89 -4.49 3.86 4.25
CA THR A 89 -3.20 4.56 4.36
C THR A 89 -3.13 5.75 3.42
N HIS A 90 -3.68 5.63 2.21
CA HIS A 90 -3.81 6.71 1.24
C HIS A 90 -4.81 6.34 0.14
N HIS A 91 -4.98 7.24 -0.84
CA HIS A 91 -6.06 7.19 -1.82
C HIS A 91 -5.82 6.34 -3.09
N HIS A 92 -4.65 5.72 -3.28
CA HIS A 92 -4.38 5.00 -4.53
C HIS A 92 -5.26 3.75 -4.72
N ASP A 93 -5.43 3.33 -5.96
CA ASP A 93 -6.32 2.26 -6.40
C ASP A 93 -5.98 0.89 -5.82
N ASP A 94 -4.72 0.62 -5.52
CA ASP A 94 -4.28 -0.57 -4.78
C ASP A 94 -4.51 -0.51 -3.27
N HIS A 95 -4.91 0.63 -2.71
CA HIS A 95 -5.07 0.82 -1.26
C HIS A 95 -6.51 1.15 -0.89
N ALA A 96 -7.24 1.81 -1.78
CA ALA A 96 -8.65 2.17 -1.63
C ALA A 96 -9.58 1.45 -2.61
N GLY A 97 -9.05 0.59 -3.49
CA GLY A 97 -9.77 0.10 -4.67
C GLY A 97 -11.12 -0.55 -4.41
N PHE A 98 -11.24 -1.42 -3.39
CA PHE A 98 -12.52 -2.05 -3.07
C PHE A 98 -13.24 -1.45 -1.86
N VAL A 99 -12.83 -0.29 -1.33
CA VAL A 99 -13.43 0.28 -0.10
C VAL A 99 -14.95 0.42 -0.21
N GLN A 100 -15.46 0.97 -1.32
CA GLN A 100 -16.90 1.16 -1.53
C GLN A 100 -17.64 -0.19 -1.62
N ILE A 101 -17.00 -1.23 -2.18
CA ILE A 101 -17.59 -2.57 -2.29
C ILE A 101 -17.70 -3.18 -0.88
N LEU A 102 -16.60 -3.17 -0.11
CA LEU A 102 -16.55 -3.70 1.25
C LEU A 102 -17.56 -2.99 2.16
N VAL A 103 -17.65 -1.66 2.09
CA VAL A 103 -18.62 -0.88 2.88
C VAL A 103 -20.07 -1.20 2.50
N SER A 104 -20.34 -1.56 1.23
CA SER A 104 -21.69 -1.92 0.78
C SER A 104 -22.13 -3.28 1.33
N GLU A 105 -21.20 -4.24 1.44
CA GLU A 105 -21.49 -5.58 1.99
C GLU A 105 -21.40 -5.65 3.53
N ASN A 106 -20.56 -4.81 4.13
CA ASN A 106 -20.41 -4.65 5.57
C ASN A 106 -20.71 -3.20 5.98
N PRO A 107 -21.99 -2.80 6.06
CA PRO A 107 -22.35 -1.42 6.37
C PRO A 107 -21.86 -0.99 7.76
N ASP A 108 -21.66 -1.93 8.70
CA ASP A 108 -21.25 -1.66 10.09
C ASP A 108 -19.75 -1.47 10.28
N ILE A 109 -18.93 -1.72 9.26
CA ILE A 109 -17.52 -1.34 9.27
C ILE A 109 -17.39 0.17 9.48
N GLN A 110 -16.40 0.61 10.26
CA GLN A 110 -16.03 2.01 10.37
C GLN A 110 -14.74 2.26 9.59
N VAL A 111 -14.79 3.19 8.63
CA VAL A 111 -13.60 3.61 7.88
C VAL A 111 -12.86 4.71 8.64
N LEU A 112 -11.57 4.54 8.83
CA LEU A 112 -10.63 5.49 9.40
C LEU A 112 -9.85 6.10 8.24
N ILE A 113 -9.99 7.41 8.04
CA ILE A 113 -9.49 8.10 6.85
C ILE A 113 -8.84 9.43 7.22
N HIS A 114 -7.68 9.73 6.65
CA HIS A 114 -7.05 11.02 6.83
C HIS A 114 -7.84 12.12 6.12
N GLU A 115 -7.91 13.32 6.70
CA GLU A 115 -8.73 14.42 6.17
C GLU A 115 -8.41 14.80 4.71
N ARG A 116 -7.15 14.65 4.31
CA ARG A 116 -6.69 14.94 2.93
C ARG A 116 -7.10 13.86 1.93
N SER A 117 -7.29 12.63 2.38
CA SER A 117 -7.71 11.52 1.50
C SER A 117 -9.16 11.66 1.05
N ILE A 118 -10.01 12.39 1.80
CA ILE A 118 -11.45 12.51 1.55
C ILE A 118 -11.77 12.96 0.11
N PRO A 119 -11.26 14.12 -0.38
CA PRO A 119 -11.53 14.53 -1.76
C PRO A 119 -10.89 13.61 -2.80
N LEU A 120 -9.81 12.90 -2.47
CA LEU A 120 -9.07 12.04 -3.41
C LEU A 120 -9.78 10.70 -3.61
N ILE A 121 -10.16 10.04 -2.52
CA ILE A 121 -10.91 8.78 -2.54
C ILE A 121 -12.33 8.98 -3.11
N ALA A 122 -12.96 10.14 -2.87
CA ALA A 122 -14.25 10.46 -3.47
C ALA A 122 -14.19 10.56 -5.01
N ARG A 123 -13.03 10.91 -5.58
CA ARG A 123 -12.83 10.94 -7.05
C ARG A 123 -12.72 9.54 -7.67
N GLY A 124 -12.33 8.53 -6.90
CA GLY A 124 -12.20 7.15 -7.39
C GLY A 124 -11.07 6.96 -8.41
N ARG A 125 -9.99 7.73 -8.30
CA ARG A 125 -8.80 7.59 -9.15
C ARG A 125 -7.56 8.13 -8.46
N ASN A 126 -6.38 7.62 -8.85
CA ASN A 126 -5.11 8.12 -8.32
C ASN A 126 -4.94 9.60 -8.69
N ASN A 127 -4.47 10.38 -7.73
CA ASN A 127 -4.18 11.78 -7.94
C ASN A 127 -2.93 11.94 -8.77
N THR A 128 -3.02 12.84 -9.73
CA THR A 128 -1.92 13.21 -10.60
C THR A 128 -1.62 14.71 -10.55
N ASP A 129 -2.43 15.47 -9.80
CA ASP A 129 -2.40 16.92 -9.75
C ASP A 129 -1.18 17.45 -8.97
N ASN A 130 -0.65 16.66 -8.01
CA ASN A 130 0.49 17.04 -7.18
C ASN A 130 1.84 16.84 -7.90
N GLY A 131 1.84 16.24 -9.10
CA GLY A 131 3.05 15.76 -9.76
C GLY A 131 3.71 14.65 -8.96
N GLY A 132 4.94 14.30 -9.33
CA GLY A 132 5.72 13.27 -8.67
C GLY A 132 6.74 12.64 -9.61
N ALA A 133 7.50 11.68 -9.11
CA ALA A 133 8.52 11.03 -9.91
C ALA A 133 8.63 9.53 -9.63
N ILE A 134 8.98 8.79 -10.67
CA ILE A 134 9.41 7.41 -10.56
C ILE A 134 10.86 7.39 -10.07
N VAL A 135 11.15 6.54 -9.09
CA VAL A 135 12.39 6.55 -8.30
C VAL A 135 13.68 6.44 -9.13
N ASN A 136 13.65 5.69 -10.25
CA ASN A 136 14.78 5.63 -11.18
C ASN A 136 14.38 5.15 -12.59
N GLY A 137 15.28 5.32 -13.56
CA GLY A 137 15.06 4.94 -14.96
C GLY A 137 14.82 3.44 -15.21
N GLY A 138 15.45 2.55 -14.43
CA GLY A 138 15.23 1.10 -14.54
C GLY A 138 13.83 0.70 -14.08
N VAL A 139 13.38 1.27 -12.96
CA VAL A 139 12.01 1.10 -12.45
C VAL A 139 11.00 1.72 -13.42
N ASN A 140 11.31 2.87 -14.03
CA ASN A 140 10.48 3.49 -15.05
C ASN A 140 10.25 2.57 -16.27
N LEU A 141 11.31 1.89 -16.74
CA LEU A 141 11.18 0.89 -17.80
C LEU A 141 10.24 -0.26 -17.38
N LEU A 142 10.41 -0.82 -16.18
CA LEU A 142 9.56 -1.90 -15.67
C LEU A 142 8.10 -1.45 -15.53
N PHE A 143 7.87 -0.24 -15.02
CA PHE A 143 6.54 0.36 -14.89
C PHE A 143 5.84 0.45 -16.25
N HIS A 144 6.51 0.97 -17.28
CA HIS A 144 5.92 1.08 -18.61
C HIS A 144 5.71 -0.27 -19.29
N LEU A 145 6.60 -1.25 -19.06
CA LEU A 145 6.39 -2.62 -19.53
C LEU A 145 5.16 -3.26 -18.88
N LYS A 146 4.98 -3.09 -17.56
CA LYS A 146 3.79 -3.55 -16.84
C LYS A 146 2.52 -2.89 -17.39
N LYS A 147 2.54 -1.58 -17.57
CA LYS A 147 1.40 -0.83 -18.13
C LYS A 147 1.04 -1.33 -19.54
N ALA A 148 2.03 -1.59 -20.39
CA ALA A 148 1.80 -2.08 -21.76
C ALA A 148 1.13 -3.46 -21.80
N VAL A 149 1.36 -4.33 -20.82
CA VAL A 149 0.74 -5.67 -20.74
C VAL A 149 -0.48 -5.73 -19.83
N SER A 150 -0.88 -4.61 -19.22
CA SER A 150 -2.02 -4.51 -18.31
C SER A 150 -2.87 -3.28 -18.62
N PRO A 151 -3.56 -3.25 -19.78
CA PRO A 151 -4.39 -2.12 -20.18
C PRO A 151 -5.57 -1.85 -19.24
N TRP A 152 -5.95 -2.82 -18.39
CA TRP A 152 -6.95 -2.67 -17.32
C TRP A 152 -6.42 -1.92 -16.09
N TRP A 153 -5.11 -1.66 -16.01
CA TRP A 153 -4.51 -0.89 -14.91
C TRP A 153 -4.60 0.60 -15.23
N ASP A 154 -5.82 1.13 -15.09
CA ASP A 154 -6.18 2.51 -15.43
C ASP A 154 -6.21 3.44 -14.20
N HIS A 155 -5.86 2.92 -13.03
CA HIS A 155 -5.81 3.64 -11.75
C HIS A 155 -7.16 4.20 -11.30
N GLN A 156 -8.26 3.55 -11.69
CA GLN A 156 -9.61 3.92 -11.29
C GLN A 156 -10.22 2.88 -10.36
N PHE A 157 -11.11 3.36 -9.49
CA PHE A 157 -11.86 2.53 -8.56
C PHE A 157 -13.20 3.18 -8.19
N PRO A 158 -14.17 2.42 -7.66
CA PRO A 158 -15.41 3.00 -7.14
C PRO A 158 -15.11 3.99 -6.00
N GLY A 159 -15.32 5.28 -6.28
CA GLY A 159 -15.09 6.34 -5.30
C GLY A 159 -15.94 6.18 -4.04
N PHE A 160 -15.41 6.62 -2.91
CA PHE A 160 -16.06 6.48 -1.61
C PHE A 160 -16.17 7.83 -0.89
N ILE A 161 -17.37 8.09 -0.36
CA ILE A 161 -17.67 9.27 0.43
C ILE A 161 -17.83 8.83 1.89
N PRO A 162 -16.99 9.35 2.81
CA PRO A 162 -17.12 9.03 4.24
C PRO A 162 -18.52 9.29 4.78
N ARG A 163 -19.02 8.35 5.57
CA ARG A 163 -20.35 8.36 6.19
C ARG A 163 -20.24 8.94 7.60
N ASN A 164 -21.37 9.27 8.22
CA ASN A 164 -21.41 9.82 9.58
C ASN A 164 -20.77 8.92 10.66
N ARG A 165 -20.69 7.61 10.42
CA ARG A 165 -20.03 6.67 11.32
C ARG A 165 -18.52 6.60 11.14
N ASP A 166 -18.00 7.01 9.98
CA ASP A 166 -16.58 6.93 9.66
C ASP A 166 -15.80 7.98 10.45
N ARG A 167 -14.53 7.70 10.74
CA ARG A 167 -13.68 8.54 11.59
C ARG A 167 -12.66 9.28 10.73
N ILE A 168 -12.73 10.61 10.77
CA ILE A 168 -11.76 11.47 10.11
C ILE A 168 -10.58 11.70 11.05
N LEU A 169 -9.38 11.36 10.58
CA LEU A 169 -8.11 11.53 11.27
C LEU A 169 -7.50 12.88 10.89
N ARG A 170 -6.97 13.60 11.87
CA ARG A 170 -6.41 14.96 11.70
C ARG A 170 -5.14 15.14 12.52
N GLY A 171 -4.21 15.92 11.98
CA GLY A 171 -2.94 16.23 12.64
C GLY A 171 -1.86 15.17 12.40
N ALA A 172 -0.72 15.35 13.07
CA ALA A 172 0.46 14.52 12.85
C ALA A 172 0.35 13.10 13.46
N GLU A 173 -0.42 12.95 14.53
CA GLU A 173 -0.59 11.68 15.24
C GLU A 173 -1.99 11.62 15.87
N VAL A 174 -2.65 10.48 15.72
CA VAL A 174 -3.95 10.19 16.33
C VAL A 174 -3.88 8.86 17.06
N SER A 175 -3.96 8.86 18.39
CA SER A 175 -4.14 7.64 19.17
C SER A 175 -5.55 7.08 18.96
N LEU A 176 -5.61 5.77 18.82
CA LEU A 176 -6.81 4.96 18.64
C LEU A 176 -6.97 3.92 19.75
N ASP A 177 -6.15 3.97 20.82
CA ASP A 177 -6.12 2.97 21.90
C ASP A 177 -7.51 2.70 22.49
N ALA A 178 -8.19 3.75 22.94
CA ALA A 178 -9.53 3.65 23.52
C ALA A 178 -10.59 3.23 22.48
N HIS A 179 -10.29 3.45 21.19
CA HIS A 179 -11.20 3.22 20.08
C HIS A 179 -11.13 1.78 19.56
N LEU A 180 -9.92 1.19 19.55
CA LEU A 180 -9.63 -0.16 19.06
C LEU A 180 -9.38 -1.18 20.18
N GLY A 181 -9.17 -0.72 21.41
CA GLY A 181 -8.91 -1.56 22.58
C GLY A 181 -7.49 -2.11 22.67
N ILE A 182 -6.56 -1.56 21.88
CA ILE A 182 -5.16 -1.97 21.79
C ILE A 182 -4.29 -0.75 21.44
N ASP A 183 -3.07 -0.68 21.98
CA ASP A 183 -2.11 0.42 21.76
C ASP A 183 -1.89 0.65 20.26
N THR A 184 -2.45 1.74 19.73
CA THR A 184 -2.52 2.02 18.30
C THR A 184 -2.47 3.52 18.04
N ALA A 185 -1.56 3.95 17.18
CA ALA A 185 -1.49 5.33 16.71
C ALA A 185 -1.42 5.37 15.19
N VAL A 186 -2.17 6.29 14.58
CA VAL A 186 -2.00 6.62 13.16
C VAL A 186 -1.13 7.85 13.05
N LEU A 187 -0.04 7.75 12.29
CA LEU A 187 0.95 8.79 12.07
C LEU A 187 0.78 9.36 10.67
N SER A 188 0.76 10.68 10.53
CA SER A 188 0.88 11.33 9.23
C SER A 188 2.29 11.09 8.69
N THR A 189 2.38 10.48 7.50
CA THR A 189 3.64 10.11 6.87
C THR A 189 3.62 10.48 5.38
N PRO A 190 3.47 11.78 5.05
CA PRO A 190 3.34 12.23 3.69
C PRO A 190 4.65 12.07 2.90
N GLY A 191 4.54 12.17 1.58
CA GLY A 191 5.66 12.18 0.64
C GLY A 191 5.45 11.21 -0.52
N HIS A 192 4.98 9.99 -0.24
CA HIS A 192 4.46 9.14 -1.32
C HIS A 192 3.24 9.80 -1.94
N THR A 193 2.29 10.17 -1.08
CA THR A 193 1.22 11.14 -1.35
C THR A 193 1.08 12.11 -0.17
N ASP A 194 0.46 13.27 -0.40
CA ASP A 194 0.20 14.27 0.64
C ASP A 194 -0.79 13.82 1.74
N ASP A 195 -1.57 12.76 1.45
CA ASP A 195 -2.57 12.15 2.32
C ASP A 195 -2.11 10.88 3.03
N SER A 196 -0.88 10.43 2.77
CA SER A 196 -0.31 9.19 3.32
C SER A 196 -0.25 9.18 4.85
N VAL A 197 -0.68 8.07 5.44
CA VAL A 197 -0.55 7.75 6.86
C VAL A 197 0.00 6.34 7.08
N SER A 198 0.64 6.13 8.22
CA SER A 198 1.11 4.82 8.70
C SER A 198 0.43 4.45 10.02
N LEU A 199 0.21 3.16 10.28
CA LEU A 199 -0.29 2.67 11.57
C LEU A 199 0.87 2.12 12.41
N LEU A 200 1.05 2.66 13.61
CA LEU A 200 1.92 2.11 14.64
C LEU A 200 1.08 1.29 15.62
N LEU A 201 1.36 0.00 15.71
CA LEU A 201 0.70 -0.95 16.59
C LEU A 201 1.66 -1.39 17.71
N GLU A 202 1.18 -1.29 18.94
CA GLU A 202 1.88 -1.65 20.19
C GLU A 202 3.28 -1.04 20.32
N ASN A 203 3.50 0.13 19.71
CA ASN A 203 4.81 0.76 19.62
C ASN A 203 5.93 -0.17 19.07
N ARG A 204 5.58 -1.15 18.23
CA ARG A 204 6.51 -2.16 17.67
C ARG A 204 6.35 -2.38 16.17
N TYR A 205 5.12 -2.49 15.68
CA TYR A 205 4.84 -2.82 14.28
C TYR A 205 4.36 -1.58 13.53
N LEU A 206 5.04 -1.25 12.44
CA LEU A 206 4.66 -0.13 11.59
C LEU A 206 4.08 -0.66 10.27
N PHE A 207 2.78 -0.52 10.07
CA PHE A 207 2.14 -0.73 8.78
C PHE A 207 2.33 0.55 7.96
N ALA A 208 3.23 0.49 6.98
CA ALA A 208 3.78 1.68 6.35
C ALA A 208 2.94 2.19 5.17
N GLY A 209 1.95 1.44 4.70
CA GLY A 209 1.34 1.71 3.40
C GLY A 209 2.45 1.79 2.35
N ASP A 210 2.50 2.93 1.68
CA ASP A 210 3.49 3.29 0.67
C ASP A 210 4.53 4.33 1.12
N LEU A 211 4.65 4.57 2.43
CA LEU A 211 5.80 5.31 2.98
C LEU A 211 7.13 4.63 2.61
N ALA A 212 7.16 3.30 2.61
CA ALA A 212 8.30 2.50 2.24
C ALA A 212 7.85 1.15 1.68
N SER A 213 8.67 0.54 0.82
CA SER A 213 8.42 -0.79 0.27
C SER A 213 9.65 -1.69 0.39
N ASN A 214 9.48 -3.01 0.32
CA ASN A 214 10.60 -3.93 0.08
C ASN A 214 10.38 -4.62 -1.26
N PHE A 215 10.20 -3.78 -2.28
CA PHE A 215 9.80 -4.19 -3.61
C PHE A 215 10.81 -3.67 -4.64
N LEU A 216 11.18 -4.49 -5.62
CA LEU A 216 12.13 -4.12 -6.68
C LEU A 216 13.48 -3.57 -6.17
N ASN A 217 13.91 -3.99 -4.98
CA ASN A 217 15.18 -3.54 -4.39
C ASN A 217 16.39 -3.89 -5.27
N TRP A 218 16.31 -4.99 -6.04
CA TRP A 218 17.30 -5.37 -7.05
C TRP A 218 17.37 -4.39 -8.25
N ALA A 219 16.30 -3.64 -8.52
CA ALA A 219 16.24 -2.56 -9.50
C ALA A 219 16.57 -1.19 -8.88
N GLY A 220 17.07 -1.16 -7.65
CA GLY A 220 17.59 0.05 -7.01
C GLY A 220 16.54 0.97 -6.40
N THR A 221 15.36 0.47 -6.02
CA THR A 221 14.35 1.25 -5.26
C THR A 221 14.85 1.67 -3.88
N ARG A 222 15.74 0.88 -3.26
CA ARG A 222 16.35 1.18 -1.95
C ARG A 222 15.30 1.44 -0.86
N TYR A 223 14.27 0.61 -0.85
CA TYR A 223 13.10 0.68 0.02
C TYR A 223 12.14 1.85 -0.20
N LEU A 224 12.39 2.70 -1.19
CA LEU A 224 11.37 3.64 -1.68
C LEU A 224 10.29 2.90 -2.46
N THR A 225 9.10 3.46 -2.53
CA THR A 225 8.06 3.01 -3.47
C THR A 225 8.42 3.44 -4.90
N ILE A 226 7.74 2.84 -5.88
CA ILE A 226 8.00 3.08 -7.30
C ILE A 226 7.86 4.56 -7.64
N TYR A 227 6.83 5.20 -7.09
CA TYR A 227 6.42 6.57 -7.34
C TYR A 227 6.32 7.33 -6.02
N ASN A 228 6.74 8.59 -6.00
CA ASN A 228 6.56 9.48 -4.86
C ASN A 228 6.24 10.90 -5.35
N GLU A 229 5.29 11.58 -4.72
CA GLU A 229 5.00 13.00 -4.97
C GLU A 229 6.18 13.89 -4.52
N ASP A 230 6.75 13.62 -3.34
CA ASP A 230 7.89 14.34 -2.77
C ASP A 230 8.85 13.40 -2.02
N LEU A 231 9.96 13.07 -2.67
CA LEU A 231 11.00 12.20 -2.10
C LEU A 231 11.69 12.80 -0.87
N ALA A 232 11.84 14.12 -0.78
CA ALA A 232 12.45 14.75 0.39
C ALA A 232 11.54 14.56 1.61
N GLN A 233 10.24 14.75 1.42
CA GLN A 233 9.24 14.53 2.45
C GLN A 233 9.11 13.04 2.85
N VAL A 234 9.27 12.10 1.91
CA VAL A 234 9.39 10.66 2.26
C VAL A 234 10.54 10.43 3.24
N TYR A 235 11.71 11.03 3.01
CA TYR A 235 12.83 10.88 3.93
C TYR A 235 12.60 11.57 5.28
N GLU A 236 11.93 12.72 5.33
CA GLU A 236 11.50 13.32 6.61
C GLU A 236 10.58 12.38 7.39
N SER A 237 9.60 11.77 6.70
CA SER A 237 8.72 10.76 7.27
C SER A 237 9.49 9.51 7.73
N TRP A 238 10.52 9.06 7.00
CA TRP A 238 11.41 7.99 7.45
C TRP A 238 12.16 8.36 8.73
N VAL A 239 12.70 9.58 8.83
CA VAL A 239 13.35 10.05 10.07
C VAL A 239 12.38 10.04 11.24
N ASN A 240 11.15 10.51 11.02
CA ASN A 240 10.13 10.53 12.07
C ASN A 240 9.79 9.14 12.61
N ILE A 241 9.62 8.14 11.72
CA ILE A 241 9.31 6.77 12.17
C ILE A 241 10.54 6.04 12.74
N LEU A 242 11.75 6.34 12.27
CA LEU A 242 12.99 5.78 12.82
C LEU A 242 13.31 6.31 14.24
N ASN A 243 12.70 7.42 14.64
CA ASN A 243 12.78 7.94 16.01
C ASN A 243 11.75 7.28 16.95
N ARG A 244 10.92 6.35 16.46
CA ARG A 244 10.00 5.53 17.26
C ARG A 244 10.64 4.16 17.51
N ASN A 245 10.09 3.41 18.46
CA ASN A 245 10.56 2.06 18.80
C ASN A 245 10.05 0.98 17.82
N VAL A 246 10.13 1.24 16.51
CA VAL A 246 9.66 0.27 15.51
C VAL A 246 10.62 -0.92 15.48
N GLU A 247 10.09 -2.12 15.60
CA GLU A 247 10.83 -3.39 15.49
C GLU A 247 10.73 -3.96 14.07
N VAL A 248 9.54 -3.86 13.45
CA VAL A 248 9.27 -4.38 12.10
C VAL A 248 8.43 -3.40 11.32
N ILE A 249 8.81 -3.17 10.07
CA ILE A 249 8.05 -2.41 9.08
C ILE A 249 7.33 -3.39 8.16
N LEU A 250 6.02 -3.22 8.05
CA LEU A 250 5.11 -4.00 7.21
C LEU A 250 4.63 -3.10 6.06
N PRO A 251 5.28 -3.15 4.89
CA PRO A 251 4.86 -2.36 3.74
C PRO A 251 3.64 -2.99 3.06
N SER A 252 2.90 -2.22 2.28
CA SER A 252 1.88 -2.77 1.38
C SER A 252 2.51 -3.43 0.15
N HIS A 253 3.75 -3.08 -0.22
CA HIS A 253 4.48 -3.72 -1.32
C HIS A 253 5.77 -4.39 -0.88
N GLY A 254 5.90 -5.67 -1.23
CA GLY A 254 7.04 -6.51 -0.88
C GLY A 254 6.96 -7.07 0.54
N ARG A 255 8.10 -7.51 1.08
CA ARG A 255 8.15 -8.27 2.34
C ARG A 255 8.37 -7.38 3.56
N PRO A 256 7.88 -7.74 4.76
CA PRO A 256 8.26 -7.08 6.00
C PRO A 256 9.78 -7.02 6.19
N PHE A 257 10.26 -5.95 6.82
CA PHE A 257 11.69 -5.69 6.98
C PHE A 257 12.00 -4.88 8.25
N ALA A 258 13.26 -4.93 8.68
CA ALA A 258 13.72 -4.23 9.87
C ALA A 258 14.03 -2.74 9.57
N PRO A 259 13.81 -1.82 10.52
CA PRO A 259 14.00 -0.38 10.33
C PRO A 259 15.44 0.01 9.94
N GLU A 260 16.45 -0.80 10.29
CA GLU A 260 17.85 -0.61 9.89
C GLU A 260 18.01 -0.52 8.37
N ALA A 261 17.13 -1.17 7.61
CA ALA A 261 17.12 -1.08 6.17
C ALA A 261 16.82 0.34 5.68
N LEU A 262 15.87 1.05 6.29
CA LEU A 262 15.60 2.46 5.98
C LEU A 262 16.77 3.33 6.42
N LYS A 263 17.27 3.12 7.65
CA LYS A 263 18.43 3.86 8.17
C LYS A 263 19.65 3.74 7.25
N LYS A 264 19.89 2.55 6.68
CA LYS A 264 20.96 2.30 5.72
C LYS A 264 20.72 2.97 4.36
N ASN A 265 19.48 3.27 3.98
CA ASN A 265 19.12 3.83 2.67
C ASN A 265 18.63 5.28 2.70
N LEU A 266 18.55 5.88 3.89
CA LEU A 266 18.22 7.28 4.10
C LEU A 266 19.10 8.19 3.21
N TYR A 267 18.47 9.05 2.41
CA TYR A 267 19.11 9.99 1.48
C TYR A 267 20.04 9.36 0.42
N LYS A 268 19.90 8.06 0.15
CA LYS A 268 20.74 7.36 -0.83
C LYS A 268 20.18 7.34 -2.24
N SER A 269 18.96 7.81 -2.47
CA SER A 269 18.42 7.98 -3.82
C SER A 269 18.71 9.41 -4.29
N PRO A 270 19.57 9.60 -5.30
CA PRO A 270 19.90 10.92 -5.81
C PRO A 270 18.68 11.52 -6.55
N PRO A 271 18.34 12.80 -6.33
CA PRO A 271 17.23 13.43 -7.04
C PRO A 271 17.35 13.37 -8.56
N GLU A 272 18.57 13.39 -9.10
CA GLU A 272 18.86 13.31 -10.54
C GLU A 272 18.53 11.95 -11.17
N ASN A 273 18.36 10.90 -10.37
CA ASN A 273 17.92 9.60 -10.87
C ASN A 273 16.41 9.55 -11.07
N GLN A 274 15.66 10.44 -10.42
CA GLN A 274 14.21 10.45 -10.48
C GLN A 274 13.72 10.83 -11.88
N ILE A 275 12.71 10.12 -12.37
CA ILE A 275 12.07 10.38 -13.64
C ILE A 275 10.73 11.04 -13.35
N LEU A 276 10.58 12.33 -13.69
CA LEU A 276 9.31 13.04 -13.52
C LEU A 276 8.18 12.26 -14.20
N TYR A 277 7.18 11.92 -13.41
CA TYR A 277 6.01 11.22 -13.89
C TYR A 277 5.11 12.22 -14.61
N LYS A 278 4.79 11.91 -15.87
CA LYS A 278 3.82 12.69 -16.65
C LYS A 278 2.58 11.82 -16.84
N PRO A 279 1.51 12.09 -16.09
CA PRO A 279 0.22 11.49 -16.36
C PRO A 279 -0.24 12.06 -17.70
N TYR A 280 -0.30 11.18 -18.70
CA TYR A 280 -0.59 11.48 -20.10
C TYR A 280 -1.73 12.47 -20.33
#